data_AF-A0A7X4BSR6-F1
#
_entry.id   AF-A0A7X4BSR6-F1
#
_cell.length_a   1.000
_cell.length_b   1.000
_cell.length_c   1.000
_cell.angle_alpha   90.00
_cell.angle_beta   90.00
_cell.angle_gamma   90.00
#
_symmetry.space_group_name_H-M   'P 1'
#
loop_
_entity.id
_entity.type
_entity.pdbx_description
1 polymer ?
#
loop_
_entity_poly.entity_id
_entity_poly.type
_entity_poly.pdbx_seq_one_letter_code
_entity_poly.pdbx_strand_id
1 'polypeptide(L)'
;MSAGRPVWVKVRASDAERAEWHAKARSAGLTLSDLVRRSLGRARTWTVPHAEVERERTREAARIGNNLNQIARWANTHKGAAEAVEVLARLVAIERALTALARFENPDRDAR
;
A
#
# COMPACT_ATOMS: atom_id res chain seq x y z
N MET A 1 6.12 -9.69 -34.24
CA MET A 1 6.34 -11.10 -33.84
C MET A 1 7.11 -11.11 -32.53
N SER A 2 6.55 -11.63 -31.44
CA SER A 2 7.24 -11.65 -30.14
C SER A 2 8.44 -12.60 -30.25
N ALA A 3 9.66 -12.07 -30.05
CA ALA A 3 10.85 -12.90 -29.98
C ALA A 3 10.64 -13.96 -28.90
N GLY A 4 10.79 -15.24 -29.27
CA GLY A 4 10.68 -16.35 -28.34
C GLY A 4 11.65 -16.18 -27.15
N ARG A 5 11.41 -16.91 -26.06
CA ARG A 5 12.28 -16.89 -24.88
C ARG A 5 13.12 -18.16 -24.86
N PRO A 6 14.33 -18.18 -25.46
CA PRO A 6 15.08 -19.42 -25.71
C PRO A 6 15.89 -19.93 -24.51
N VAL A 7 16.06 -19.10 -23.47
CA VAL A 7 16.93 -19.42 -22.33
C VAL A 7 16.14 -20.13 -21.23
N TRP A 8 16.72 -21.22 -20.71
CA TRP A 8 16.16 -22.00 -19.60
C TRP A 8 16.69 -21.55 -18.25
N VAL A 9 15.80 -21.42 -17.27
CA VAL A 9 16.14 -21.24 -15.85
C VAL A 9 15.78 -22.53 -15.11
N LYS A 10 16.77 -23.21 -14.53
CA LYS A 10 16.58 -24.47 -13.79
C LYS A 10 16.48 -24.19 -12.30
N VAL A 11 15.47 -24.75 -11.65
CA VAL A 11 15.26 -24.69 -10.19
C VAL A 11 15.18 -26.12 -9.68
N ARG A 12 15.98 -26.46 -8.66
CA ARG A 12 15.86 -27.74 -7.97
C ARG A 12 14.65 -27.68 -7.04
N ALA A 13 13.84 -28.73 -7.04
CA ALA A 13 12.67 -28.86 -6.19
C ALA A 13 12.49 -30.34 -5.83
N SER A 14 11.93 -30.60 -4.66
CA SER A 14 11.39 -31.90 -4.30
C SER A 14 10.10 -32.21 -5.06
N ASP A 15 9.69 -33.48 -5.07
CA ASP A 15 8.44 -33.90 -5.72
C ASP A 15 7.21 -33.24 -5.08
N ALA A 16 7.23 -33.05 -3.75
CA ALA A 16 6.18 -32.36 -3.02
C ALA A 16 6.06 -30.89 -3.44
N GLU A 17 7.16 -30.14 -3.44
CA GLU A 17 7.18 -28.73 -3.87
C GLU A 17 6.70 -28.59 -5.33
N ARG A 18 7.14 -29.50 -6.21
CA ARG A 18 6.70 -29.50 -7.60
C ARG A 18 5.19 -29.70 -7.71
N ALA A 19 4.63 -30.65 -6.97
CA ALA A 19 3.19 -30.92 -6.96
C ALA A 19 2.40 -29.70 -6.45
N GLU A 20 2.85 -29.08 -5.36
CA GLU A 20 2.25 -27.88 -4.79
C GLU A 20 2.28 -26.70 -5.76
N TRP A 21 3.41 -26.43 -6.41
CA TRP A 21 3.51 -25.32 -7.37
C TRP A 21 2.63 -25.54 -8.59
N HIS A 22 2.52 -26.78 -9.08
CA HIS A 22 1.59 -27.12 -10.15
C HIS A 22 0.12 -26.93 -9.73
N ALA A 23 -0.25 -27.33 -8.51
CA ALA A 23 -1.58 -27.09 -7.98
C ALA A 23 -1.90 -25.60 -7.89
N LYS A 24 -0.94 -24.79 -7.41
CA LYS A 24 -1.04 -23.33 -7.32
C LYS A 24 -1.15 -22.66 -8.69
N ALA A 25 -0.45 -23.18 -9.70
CA ALA A 25 -0.55 -22.66 -11.07
C ALA A 25 -1.93 -22.95 -11.66
N ARG A 26 -2.43 -24.18 -11.48
CA ARG A 26 -3.77 -24.58 -11.94
C ARG A 26 -4.87 -23.75 -11.29
N SER A 27 -4.82 -23.51 -9.98
CA SER A 27 -5.84 -22.71 -9.29
C SER A 27 -5.85 -21.24 -9.75
N ALA A 28 -4.71 -20.73 -10.20
CA ALA A 28 -4.58 -19.40 -10.79
C ALA A 28 -4.88 -19.35 -12.30
N GLY A 29 -5.18 -20.48 -12.95
CA GLY A 29 -5.38 -20.55 -14.41
C GLY A 29 -4.10 -20.29 -15.22
N LEU A 30 -2.92 -20.54 -14.64
CA LEU A 30 -1.61 -20.25 -15.22
C LEU A 30 -0.81 -21.52 -15.49
N THR A 31 0.14 -21.43 -16.41
CA THR A 31 1.22 -22.42 -16.49
C THR A 31 2.18 -22.22 -15.32
N LEU A 32 2.91 -23.28 -14.94
CA LEU A 32 3.93 -23.16 -13.88
C LEU A 32 5.00 -22.11 -14.24
N SER A 33 5.42 -22.06 -15.51
CA SER A 33 6.39 -21.08 -16.00
C SER A 33 5.85 -19.64 -15.93
N ASP A 34 4.56 -19.41 -16.22
CA ASP A 34 3.96 -18.08 -16.08
C ASP A 34 3.77 -17.69 -14.62
N LEU A 35 3.38 -18.63 -13.76
CA LEU A 35 3.30 -18.40 -12.32
C LEU A 35 4.66 -17.98 -11.77
N VAL A 36 5.73 -18.72 -12.07
CA VAL A 36 7.10 -18.42 -11.62
C VAL A 36 7.56 -17.07 -12.16
N ARG A 37 7.33 -16.79 -13.45
CA ARG A 37 7.72 -15.52 -14.09
C ARG A 37 6.99 -14.33 -13.48
N ARG A 38 5.68 -14.43 -13.26
CA ARG A 38 4.89 -13.38 -12.62
C ARG A 38 5.30 -13.21 -11.16
N SER A 39 5.57 -14.30 -10.46
CA SER A 39 6.03 -14.27 -9.08
C SER A 39 7.38 -13.57 -8.97
N LEU A 40 8.36 -13.92 -9.79
CA LEU A 40 9.69 -13.29 -9.81
C LEU A 40 9.64 -11.84 -10.30
N GLY A 41 8.76 -11.51 -11.26
CA GLY A 41 8.59 -10.12 -11.73
C GLY A 41 7.83 -9.23 -10.75
N ARG A 42 6.97 -9.80 -9.88
CA ARG A 42 6.27 -9.10 -8.80
C ARG A 42 7.04 -9.09 -7.49
N ALA A 43 7.97 -10.02 -7.31
CA ALA A 43 8.84 -10.07 -6.15
C ALA A 43 9.72 -8.82 -6.17
N ARG A 44 9.25 -7.77 -5.50
CA ARG A 44 10.12 -6.69 -5.04
C ARG A 44 11.13 -7.36 -4.12
N THR A 45 12.41 -7.20 -4.38
CA THR A 45 13.46 -7.60 -3.44
C THR A 45 13.17 -6.86 -2.14
N TRP A 46 12.54 -7.55 -1.20
CA TRP A 46 12.14 -7.00 0.08
C TRP A 46 13.40 -6.88 0.93
N THR A 47 14.19 -5.84 0.66
CA THR A 47 15.28 -5.47 1.54
C THR A 47 14.62 -5.00 2.85
N VAL A 48 15.13 -5.47 3.99
CA VAL A 48 14.70 -5.15 5.36
C VAL A 48 14.34 -3.66 5.61
N PRO A 49 14.97 -2.64 4.97
CA PRO A 49 14.58 -1.22 5.11
C PRO A 49 13.11 -0.90 4.79
N HIS A 50 12.43 -1.68 3.94
CA HIS A 50 11.03 -1.41 3.58
C HIS A 50 10.05 -1.68 4.72
N ALA A 51 10.31 -2.66 5.58
CA ALA A 51 9.41 -2.96 6.70
C ALA A 51 9.43 -1.88 7.78
N GLU A 52 10.58 -1.22 7.98
CA GLU A 52 10.71 -0.14 8.95
C GLU A 52 10.03 1.13 8.47
N VAL A 53 10.18 1.46 7.18
CA VAL A 53 9.46 2.58 6.54
C VAL A 53 7.95 2.38 6.59
N GLU A 54 7.44 1.19 6.27
CA GLU A 54 5.99 0.91 6.34
C GLU A 54 5.46 0.90 7.78
N ARG A 55 6.25 0.45 8.75
CA ARG A 55 5.91 0.57 10.17
C ARG A 55 5.87 2.03 10.62
N GLU A 56 6.81 2.85 10.19
CA GLU A 56 6.81 4.27 10.54
C GLU A 56 5.60 4.99 9.97
N ARG A 57 5.27 4.75 8.69
CA ARG A 57 4.05 5.26 8.05
C ARG A 57 2.79 4.84 8.79
N THR A 58 2.73 3.58 9.22
CA THR A 58 1.60 3.06 10.01
C THR A 58 1.50 3.75 11.37
N ARG A 59 2.63 3.99 12.04
CA ARG A 59 2.69 4.73 13.31
C ARG A 59 2.23 6.17 13.14
N GLU A 60 2.66 6.85 12.09
CA GLU A 60 2.23 8.22 11.79
C GLU A 60 0.72 8.29 11.53
N ALA A 61 0.18 7.37 10.71
CA ALA A 61 -1.27 7.28 10.47
C ALA A 61 -2.05 7.05 11.77
N ALA A 62 -1.56 6.18 12.66
CA ALA A 62 -2.19 5.94 13.96
C ALA A 62 -2.17 7.19 14.86
N ARG A 63 -1.08 7.97 14.84
CA ARG A 63 -0.98 9.25 15.57
C ARG A 63 -1.98 10.28 15.03
N ILE A 64 -2.10 10.40 13.71
CA ILE A 64 -3.08 11.27 13.06
C ILE A 64 -4.50 10.86 13.48
N GLY A 65 -4.84 9.56 13.39
CA GLY A 65 -6.15 9.05 13.79
C GLY A 65 -6.47 9.31 15.27
N ASN A 66 -5.50 9.16 16.16
CA ASN A 66 -5.66 9.48 17.58
C ASN A 66 -5.95 10.96 17.81
N ASN A 67 -5.23 11.87 17.13
CA ASN A 67 -5.47 13.30 17.22
C ASN A 67 -6.87 13.67 16.71
N LEU A 68 -7.29 13.11 15.58
CA LEU A 68 -8.65 13.31 15.05
C LEU A 68 -9.71 12.83 16.03
N ASN A 69 -9.51 11.66 16.66
CA ASN A 69 -10.44 11.12 17.64
C ASN A 69 -10.50 11.95 18.93
N GLN A 70 -9.40 12.59 19.32
CA GLN A 70 -9.37 13.54 20.43
C GLN A 70 -10.15 14.81 20.11
N ILE A 71 -9.99 15.35 18.90
CA ILE A 71 -10.72 16.54 18.45
C ILE A 71 -12.21 16.24 18.35
N ALA A 72 -12.59 15.08 17.80
CA ALA A 72 -13.97 14.63 17.73
C ALA A 72 -14.60 14.51 19.13
N ARG A 73 -13.88 13.92 20.09
CA ARG A 73 -14.32 13.85 21.49
C ARG A 73 -14.48 15.24 22.10
N TRP A 74 -13.50 16.12 21.95
CA TRP A 74 -13.57 17.48 22.47
C TRP A 74 -14.77 18.25 21.90
N ALA A 75 -15.00 18.18 20.58
CA ALA A 75 -16.12 18.82 19.90
C ALA A 75 -17.47 18.27 20.35
N ASN A 76 -17.57 16.95 20.56
CA ASN A 76 -18.78 16.31 21.09
C ASN A 76 -19.06 16.69 22.55
N THR A 77 -18.02 16.96 23.33
CA THR A 77 -18.11 17.37 24.75
C THR A 77 -18.43 18.86 24.90
N HIS A 78 -17.84 19.74 24.08
CA HIS A 78 -17.95 21.20 24.20
C HIS A 78 -18.89 21.75 23.12
N LYS A 79 -20.20 21.54 23.31
CA LYS A 79 -21.27 21.79 22.33
C LYS A 79 -21.63 23.28 22.10
N GLY A 80 -20.73 24.22 22.42
CA GLY A 80 -20.93 25.63 22.10
C GLY A 80 -20.86 25.84 20.59
N ALA A 81 -21.98 26.21 19.96
CA ALA A 81 -22.09 26.31 18.50
C ALA A 81 -21.04 27.24 17.86
N ALA A 82 -20.57 28.26 18.57
CA ALA A 82 -19.52 29.18 18.10
C ALA A 82 -18.12 28.55 18.08
N GLU A 83 -17.76 27.71 19.07
CA GLU A 83 -16.43 27.09 19.20
C GLU A 83 -16.28 25.89 18.25
N ALA A 84 -17.37 25.17 17.99
CA ALA A 84 -17.39 24.07 17.03
C ALA A 84 -17.08 24.53 15.59
N VAL A 85 -17.56 25.72 15.20
CA VAL A 85 -17.31 26.30 13.87
C VAL A 85 -15.83 26.64 13.69
N GLU A 86 -15.19 27.20 14.71
CA GLU A 86 -13.77 27.55 14.65
C GLU A 86 -12.89 26.29 14.55
N VAL A 87 -13.19 25.25 15.33
CA VAL A 87 -12.50 23.95 15.22
C VAL A 87 -12.69 23.31 13.85
N LEU A 88 -13.90 23.36 13.29
CA LEU A 88 -14.18 22.84 11.95
C LEU A 88 -13.36 23.58 10.88
N ALA A 89 -13.28 24.91 10.98
CA ALA A 89 -12.48 25.72 10.05
C ALA A 89 -10.99 25.36 10.10
N ARG A 90 -10.44 25.10 11.29
CA ARG A 90 -9.05 24.68 11.46
C ARG A 90 -8.81 23.27 10.91
N LEU A 91 -9.74 22.34 11.10
CA LEU A 91 -9.65 20.98 10.53
C LEU A 91 -9.66 20.99 9.00
N VAL A 92 -10.55 21.77 8.38
CA VAL A 92 -10.61 21.92 6.91
C VAL A 92 -9.30 22.53 6.38
N ALA A 93 -8.70 23.47 7.11
CA ALA A 93 -7.40 24.03 6.73
C ALA A 93 -6.28 22.98 6.75
N ILE A 94 -6.26 22.10 7.77
CA ILE A 94 -5.30 20.99 7.87
C ILE A 94 -5.52 19.98 6.74
N GLU A 95 -6.76 19.58 6.46
CA GLU A 95 -7.08 18.67 5.36
C GLU A 95 -6.60 19.21 4.01
N ARG A 96 -6.81 20.50 3.74
CA ARG A 96 -6.34 21.17 2.52
C ARG A 96 -4.81 21.16 2.41
N ALA A 97 -4.12 21.44 3.51
CA ALA A 97 -2.65 21.42 3.54
C ALA A 97 -2.10 20.01 3.30
N LEU A 98 -2.68 18.98 3.92
CA LEU A 98 -2.31 17.58 3.71
C LEU A 98 -2.59 17.13 2.27
N THR A 99 -3.72 17.54 1.71
CA THR A 99 -4.08 17.25 0.31
C THR A 99 -3.08 17.89 -0.66
N ALA A 100 -2.63 19.13 -0.38
CA ALA A 100 -1.62 19.80 -1.18
C ALA A 100 -0.26 19.06 -1.10
N LEU A 101 0.19 18.70 0.10
CA LEU A 101 1.40 17.89 0.32
C LEU A 101 1.36 16.55 -0.42
N ALA A 102 0.22 15.84 -0.36
CA ALA A 102 0.03 14.58 -1.07
C ALA A 102 0.08 14.72 -2.61
N ARG A 103 -0.28 15.89 -3.15
CA ARG A 103 -0.10 16.20 -4.59
C ARG A 103 1.36 16.44 -4.95
N PHE A 104 2.15 17.03 -4.05
CA PHE A 104 3.58 17.24 -4.26
C PHE A 104 4.40 15.93 -4.22
N GLU A 105 4.00 14.94 -3.42
CA GLU A 105 4.65 13.62 -3.40
C GLU A 105 4.33 12.75 -4.63
N ASN A 106 3.35 13.12 -5.46
CA ASN A 106 2.99 12.37 -6.66
C ASN A 106 2.51 13.29 -7.81
N PRO A 107 3.44 13.94 -8.54
CA PRO A 107 3.10 14.90 -9.59
C PRO A 107 2.36 14.30 -10.80
N ASP A 108 2.36 12.98 -10.97
CA ASP A 108 1.73 12.29 -12.11
C ASP A 108 0.23 11.98 -11.93
N ARG A 109 -0.36 12.30 -10.77
CA ARG A 109 -1.75 11.92 -10.48
C ARG A 109 -2.79 12.83 -11.14
N ASP A 110 -2.42 14.06 -11.49
CA ASP A 110 -3.31 15.05 -12.11
C ASP A 110 -3.27 15.03 -13.66
N ALA A 111 -2.54 14.08 -14.26
CA ALA A 111 -2.40 13.94 -15.73
C ALA A 111 -3.33 12.89 -16.37
N ARG A 112 -4.46 12.54 -15.72
CA ARG A 112 -5.46 11.58 -16.26
C ARG A 112 -6.88 12.07 -16.13
#